data_AF-A0A7S2S562-F1
#
_entry.id   AF-A0A7S2S562-F1
#
_cell.length_a   1.000
_cell.length_b   1.000
_cell.length_c   1.000
_cell.angle_alpha   90.00
_cell.angle_beta   90.00
_cell.angle_gamma   90.00
#
_symmetry.space_group_name_H-M   'P 1'
#
loop_
_entity.id
_entity.type
_entity.pdbx_description
1 polymer ?
#
loop_
_entity_poly.entity_id
_entity_poly.type
_entity_poly.pdbx_seq_one_letter_code
_entity_poly.pdbx_strand_id
1 'polypeptide(L)'
;KEFDHVYVCLDWHPQNHCSFRNNNPGSELFEVLYLPNTGDAQVMWPDHCVQGSRGAEVHEDVLLEGTDHWTYAGCNPQRDSYSVFKDNGSAVLTDMCDMLLEHKVTELYAVGLATDFCVQYTVLDA
;
A
#
# COMPACT_ATOMS: atom_id res chain seq x y z
N LYS A 1 2.67 -9.85 25.07
CA LYS A 1 2.72 -9.06 23.81
C LYS A 1 4.14 -8.54 23.70
N GLU A 2 4.84 -8.83 22.60
CA GLU A 2 6.23 -8.36 22.41
C GLU A 2 6.29 -6.92 21.87
N PHE A 3 5.21 -6.46 21.23
CA PHE A 3 5.04 -5.09 20.72
C PHE A 3 3.89 -4.38 21.46
N ASP A 4 4.05 -3.08 21.70
CA ASP A 4 3.02 -2.23 22.32
C ASP A 4 1.82 -2.04 21.39
N HIS A 5 2.08 -1.82 20.09
CA HIS A 5 1.09 -1.64 19.04
C HIS A 5 1.42 -2.49 17.82
N VAL A 6 0.40 -3.08 17.20
CA VAL A 6 0.48 -3.81 15.94
C VAL A 6 -0.46 -3.17 14.92
N TYR A 7 0.12 -2.71 13.82
CA TYR A 7 -0.59 -2.09 12.70
C TYR A 7 -0.56 -3.03 11.50
N VAL A 8 -1.70 -3.21 10.84
CA VAL A 8 -1.81 -3.98 9.60
C VAL A 8 -2.26 -3.04 8.49
N CYS A 9 -1.52 -3.04 7.39
CA CYS A 9 -1.90 -2.35 6.16
C CYS A 9 -2.25 -3.41 5.11
N LEU A 10 -3.38 -3.23 4.44
CA LEU A 10 -3.71 -3.99 3.24
C LEU A 10 -3.68 -3.08 2.02
N ASP A 11 -3.14 -3.61 0.94
CA ASP A 11 -3.32 -3.00 -0.36
C ASP A 11 -4.80 -3.16 -0.78
N TRP A 12 -5.42 -2.09 -1.27
CA TRP A 12 -6.89 -2.00 -1.35
C TRP A 12 -7.38 -1.19 -2.54
N HIS A 13 -7.15 -1.76 -3.72
CA HIS A 13 -7.31 -1.05 -4.99
C HIS A 13 -8.73 -1.09 -5.56
N PRO A 14 -9.30 0.04 -6.00
CA PRO A 14 -10.55 0.01 -6.77
C PRO A 14 -10.31 -0.73 -8.11
N GLN A 15 -11.36 -1.32 -8.69
CA GLN A 15 -11.23 -2.10 -9.94
C GLN A 15 -10.62 -1.29 -11.11
N ASN A 16 -10.80 0.03 -11.10
CA ASN A 16 -10.27 0.96 -12.10
C ASN A 16 -8.93 1.61 -11.69
N HIS A 17 -8.17 1.01 -10.78
CA HIS A 17 -6.92 1.57 -10.28
C HIS A 17 -5.86 1.75 -11.39
N CYS A 18 -5.12 2.86 -11.34
CA CYS A 18 -4.16 3.25 -12.38
C CYS A 18 -2.95 2.33 -12.49
N SER A 19 -2.62 1.57 -11.44
CA SER A 19 -1.48 0.64 -11.47
C SER A 19 -1.77 -0.63 -12.27
N PHE A 20 -3.04 -0.92 -12.57
CA PHE A 20 -3.40 -2.14 -13.28
C PHE A 20 -3.15 -2.02 -14.78
N ARG A 21 -2.44 -2.99 -15.33
CA ARG A 21 -2.22 -3.13 -16.77
C ARG A 21 -3.54 -3.17 -17.54
N ASN A 22 -4.59 -3.83 -17.00
CA ASN A 22 -5.90 -3.90 -17.68
C ASN A 22 -6.57 -2.54 -17.84
N ASN A 23 -6.25 -1.56 -16.99
CA ASN A 23 -6.74 -0.19 -17.08
C ASN A 23 -5.87 0.71 -17.98
N ASN A 24 -4.77 0.18 -18.52
CA ASN A 24 -3.82 0.89 -19.37
C ASN A 24 -3.60 0.10 -20.68
N PRO A 25 -4.59 0.07 -21.59
CA PRO A 25 -4.50 -0.75 -22.79
C PRO A 25 -3.32 -0.33 -23.68
N GLY A 26 -2.55 -1.32 -24.13
CA GLY A 26 -1.35 -1.10 -24.95
C GLY A 26 -0.04 -1.13 -24.17
N SER A 27 -0.08 -1.20 -22.84
CA SER A 27 1.09 -1.49 -22.01
C SER A 27 1.26 -2.99 -21.75
N GLU A 28 2.47 -3.33 -21.31
CA GLU A 28 2.85 -4.68 -20.89
C GLU A 28 2.93 -4.81 -19.37
N LEU A 29 2.79 -6.04 -18.87
CA LEU A 29 3.00 -6.31 -17.45
C LEU A 29 4.43 -5.95 -17.05
N PHE A 30 4.55 -5.28 -15.91
CA PHE A 30 5.78 -4.80 -15.27
C PHE A 30 6.50 -3.68 -16.04
N GLU A 31 5.89 -3.14 -17.09
CA GLU A 31 6.36 -1.92 -17.75
C GLU A 31 6.21 -0.71 -16.82
N VAL A 32 7.15 0.25 -16.91
CA VAL A 32 7.02 1.54 -16.25
C VAL A 32 6.44 2.56 -17.23
N LEU A 33 5.29 3.12 -16.89
CA LEU A 33 4.67 4.23 -17.61
C LEU A 33 4.73 5.51 -16.78
N TYR A 34 4.52 6.65 -17.43
CA TYR A 34 4.26 7.91 -16.75
C TYR A 34 2.77 8.21 -16.81
N LEU A 35 2.12 8.31 -15.65
CA LEU A 35 0.69 8.55 -15.57
C LEU A 35 0.35 9.92 -16.15
N PRO A 36 -0.59 10.03 -17.11
CA PRO A 36 -0.85 11.29 -17.81
C PRO A 36 -1.40 12.39 -16.90
N ASN A 37 -2.12 12.03 -15.84
CA ASN A 37 -2.76 12.99 -14.93
C ASN A 37 -1.81 13.52 -13.86
N THR A 38 -0.79 12.75 -13.48
CA THR A 38 0.08 13.08 -12.34
C THR A 38 1.53 13.28 -12.74
N GLY A 39 1.97 12.68 -13.85
CA GLY A 39 3.36 12.66 -14.28
C GLY A 39 4.23 11.67 -13.49
N ASP A 40 3.65 10.86 -12.59
CA ASP A 40 4.40 9.91 -11.78
C ASP A 40 4.77 8.68 -12.60
N ALA A 41 5.96 8.12 -12.33
CA ALA A 41 6.34 6.82 -12.83
C ALA A 41 5.54 5.73 -12.11
N GLN A 42 4.95 4.81 -12.88
CA GLN A 42 4.08 3.75 -12.39
C GLN A 42 4.42 2.42 -13.06
N VAL A 43 4.66 1.39 -12.25
CA VAL A 43 4.80 0.01 -12.74
C VAL A 43 3.40 -0.54 -13.03
N MET A 44 3.23 -1.20 -14.18
CA MET A 44 1.99 -1.85 -14.58
C MET A 44 1.87 -3.24 -13.97
N TRP A 45 0.98 -3.42 -13.01
CA TRP A 45 0.76 -4.69 -12.33
C TRP A 45 -0.42 -5.46 -12.94
N PRO A 46 -0.50 -6.80 -12.75
CA PRO A 46 -1.75 -7.51 -12.87
C PRO A 46 -2.79 -6.90 -11.91
N ASP A 47 -4.08 -7.07 -12.18
CA ASP A 47 -5.11 -6.74 -11.19
C ASP A 47 -4.87 -7.58 -9.93
N HIS A 48 -4.73 -6.91 -8.79
CA HIS A 48 -4.45 -7.52 -7.49
C HIS A 48 -5.13 -6.72 -6.39
N CYS A 49 -5.34 -7.36 -5.24
CA CYS A 49 -5.86 -6.70 -4.04
C CYS A 49 -7.09 -5.80 -4.28
N VAL A 50 -7.96 -6.22 -5.21
CA VAL A 50 -9.14 -5.45 -5.59
C VAL A 50 -10.12 -5.40 -4.41
N GLN A 51 -10.64 -4.21 -4.10
CA GLN A 51 -11.54 -3.98 -2.98
C GLN A 51 -12.70 -4.99 -2.93
N GLY A 52 -12.84 -5.66 -1.78
CA GLY A 52 -13.88 -6.64 -1.52
C GLY A 52 -13.72 -7.97 -2.27
N SER A 53 -12.61 -8.18 -2.97
CA SER A 53 -12.28 -9.45 -3.60
C SER A 53 -11.52 -10.37 -2.64
N ARG A 54 -11.58 -11.69 -2.89
CA ARG A 54 -10.76 -12.68 -2.18
C ARG A 54 -9.25 -12.37 -2.25
N GLY A 55 -8.79 -11.76 -3.34
CA GLY A 55 -7.37 -11.42 -3.52
C GLY A 55 -6.90 -10.27 -2.62
N ALA A 56 -7.81 -9.58 -1.95
CA ALA A 56 -7.49 -8.51 -1.01
C ALA A 56 -7.64 -8.95 0.46
N GLU A 57 -8.07 -10.20 0.71
CA GLU A 57 -8.15 -10.77 2.05
C GLU A 57 -6.75 -11.14 2.56
N VAL A 58 -6.58 -11.07 3.88
CA VAL A 58 -5.36 -11.57 4.52
C VAL A 58 -5.28 -13.08 4.35
N HIS A 59 -4.08 -13.59 4.05
CA HIS A 59 -3.84 -15.03 3.97
C HIS A 59 -4.21 -15.72 5.29
N GLU A 60 -4.86 -16.90 5.19
CA GLU A 60 -5.45 -17.61 6.34
C GLU A 60 -4.45 -18.01 7.43
N ASP A 61 -3.19 -18.23 7.05
CA ASP A 61 -2.11 -18.58 7.99
C ASP A 61 -1.54 -17.38 8.76
N VAL A 62 -1.93 -16.15 8.42
CA VAL A 62 -1.47 -14.96 9.15
C VAL A 62 -2.29 -14.81 10.43
N LEU A 63 -1.60 -14.93 11.57
CA LEU A 63 -2.20 -14.71 12.87
C LEU A 63 -2.41 -13.21 13.11
N LEU A 64 -3.67 -12.80 13.11
CA LEU A 64 -4.11 -11.41 13.34
C LEU A 64 -4.50 -11.13 14.80
N GLU A 65 -4.31 -12.11 15.69
CA GLU A 65 -4.56 -11.92 17.12
C GLU A 65 -3.58 -10.88 17.68
N GLY A 66 -4.12 -9.81 18.27
CA GLY A 66 -3.32 -8.72 18.81
C GLY A 66 -3.06 -7.55 17.85
N THR A 67 -3.65 -7.56 16.65
CA THR A 67 -3.73 -6.35 15.81
C THR A 67 -4.54 -5.27 16.50
N ASP A 68 -3.95 -4.08 16.64
CA ASP A 68 -4.58 -2.92 17.28
C ASP A 68 -5.21 -1.98 16.23
N HIS A 69 -4.59 -1.89 15.05
CA HIS A 69 -4.97 -0.94 14.01
C HIS A 69 -4.93 -1.56 12.62
N TRP A 70 -5.87 -1.14 11.78
CA TRP A 70 -5.98 -1.51 10.38
C TRP A 70 -6.01 -0.25 9.53
N THR A 71 -5.26 -0.26 8.42
CA THR A 71 -5.34 0.78 7.39
C THR A 71 -5.29 0.15 6.00
N TYR A 72 -5.57 0.97 4.99
CA TYR A 72 -5.57 0.59 3.59
C TYR A 72 -4.67 1.53 2.79
N ALA A 73 -3.86 0.96 1.89
CA ALA A 73 -3.09 1.69 0.90
C ALA A 73 -3.69 1.48 -0.51
N GLY A 74 -3.35 2.36 -1.45
CA GLY A 74 -3.71 2.18 -2.86
C GLY A 74 -5.19 2.41 -3.18
N CYS A 75 -5.92 3.11 -2.30
CA CYS A 75 -7.36 3.37 -2.48
C CYS A 75 -7.67 4.38 -3.59
N ASN A 76 -6.69 5.19 -4.00
CA ASN A 76 -6.86 6.28 -4.95
C ASN A 76 -6.79 5.75 -6.40
N PRO A 77 -7.85 5.83 -7.21
CA PRO A 77 -7.83 5.26 -8.56
C PRO A 77 -6.80 5.93 -9.51
N GLN A 78 -6.27 7.10 -9.14
CA GLN A 78 -5.34 7.88 -9.97
C GLN A 78 -3.89 7.86 -9.48
N ARG A 79 -3.60 7.31 -8.30
CA ARG A 79 -2.25 7.15 -7.77
C ARG A 79 -2.13 5.87 -6.97
N ASP A 80 -1.06 5.15 -7.25
CA ASP A 80 -0.66 4.00 -6.46
C ASP A 80 0.03 4.44 -5.15
N SER A 81 0.15 3.52 -4.20
CA SER A 81 0.64 3.80 -2.85
C SER A 81 1.42 2.58 -2.33
N TYR A 82 2.73 2.56 -2.59
CA TYR A 82 3.57 1.48 -2.03
C TYR A 82 3.84 1.70 -0.55
N SER A 83 4.07 2.94 -0.16
CA SER A 83 4.27 3.30 1.23
C SER A 83 2.92 3.39 1.94
N VAL A 84 2.82 2.80 3.14
CA VAL A 84 1.65 3.02 3.99
C VAL A 84 1.49 4.49 4.40
N PHE A 85 2.53 5.32 4.25
CA PHE A 85 2.55 6.70 4.72
C PHE A 85 2.07 7.73 3.70
N LYS A 86 2.11 7.45 2.40
CA LYS A 86 1.69 8.39 1.34
C LYS A 86 1.56 7.71 -0.02
N ASP A 87 0.68 8.25 -0.85
CA ASP A 87 0.61 7.92 -2.27
C ASP A 87 1.91 8.27 -3.01
N ASN A 88 2.25 7.49 -4.03
CA ASN A 88 3.41 7.70 -4.88
C ASN A 88 3.39 9.11 -5.49
N GLY A 89 4.51 9.84 -5.36
CA GLY A 89 4.64 11.22 -5.86
C GLY A 89 3.82 12.27 -5.09
N SER A 90 3.06 11.88 -4.07
CA SER A 90 2.31 12.79 -3.21
C SER A 90 3.14 13.25 -2.01
N ALA A 91 2.89 14.49 -1.56
CA ALA A 91 3.37 15.00 -0.27
C ALA A 91 2.31 14.89 0.84
N VAL A 92 1.10 14.43 0.50
CA VAL A 92 0.00 14.24 1.44
C VAL A 92 0.19 12.91 2.15
N LEU A 93 0.20 12.95 3.48
CA LEU A 93 0.35 11.78 4.33
C LEU A 93 -0.99 11.06 4.51
N THR A 94 -0.93 9.74 4.71
CA THR A 94 -2.06 8.92 5.14
C THR A 94 -2.32 9.07 6.64
N ASP A 95 -3.42 8.48 7.10
CA ASP A 95 -3.79 8.42 8.51
C ASP A 95 -2.79 7.62 9.38
N MET A 96 -1.95 6.78 8.78
CA MET A 96 -0.90 6.03 9.49
C MET A 96 0.06 6.96 10.23
N CYS A 97 0.42 8.10 9.63
CA CYS A 97 1.32 9.05 10.28
C CYS A 97 0.69 9.62 11.56
N ASP A 98 -0.57 10.03 11.47
CA ASP A 98 -1.30 10.60 12.62
C ASP A 98 -1.44 9.55 13.74
N MET A 99 -1.82 8.31 13.40
CA MET A 99 -1.94 7.21 14.37
C MET A 99 -0.63 6.93 15.13
N LEU A 100 0.50 6.90 14.41
CA LEU A 100 1.81 6.63 15.03
C LEU A 100 2.26 7.79 15.92
N LEU A 101 2.03 9.04 15.50
CA LEU A 101 2.35 10.23 16.29
C LEU A 101 1.50 10.32 17.56
N GLU A 102 0.20 10.01 17.47
CA GLU A 102 -0.70 9.97 18.62
C GLU A 102 -0.26 8.94 19.66
N HIS A 103 0.19 7.77 19.22
CA HIS A 103 0.73 6.72 20.08
C HIS A 103 2.19 6.92 20.48
N LYS A 104 2.83 8.02 20.03
CA LYS A 104 4.23 8.37 20.32
C LYS A 104 5.20 7.25 19.95
N VAL A 105 4.95 6.58 18.83
CA VAL A 105 5.82 5.51 18.33
C VAL A 105 7.15 6.11 17.88
N THR A 106 8.27 5.59 18.40
CA THR A 106 9.62 6.04 18.05
C THR A 106 10.46 4.96 17.38
N GLU A 107 9.98 3.72 17.36
CA GLU A 107 10.67 2.57 16.78
C GLU A 107 9.66 1.74 16.00
N LEU A 108 9.99 1.43 14.75
CA LEU A 108 9.13 0.69 13.85
C LEU A 108 9.85 -0.57 13.35
N TYR A 109 9.12 -1.68 13.37
CA TYR A 109 9.53 -2.93 12.77
C TYR A 109 8.57 -3.23 11.62
N ALA A 110 9.08 -3.20 10.38
CA ALA A 110 8.28 -3.49 9.20
C ALA A 110 8.50 -4.94 8.75
N VAL A 111 7.40 -5.68 8.61
CA VAL A 111 7.37 -7.03 8.04
C VAL A 111 6.24 -7.10 7.02
N GLY A 112 6.33 -8.02 6.06
CA GLY A 112 5.31 -8.20 5.05
C GLY A 112 5.89 -8.36 3.65
N LEU A 113 5.10 -7.98 2.64
CA LEU A 113 5.40 -8.15 1.24
C LEU A 113 5.00 -6.90 0.43
N ALA A 114 5.63 -6.61 -0.69
CA ALA A 114 6.92 -7.17 -1.13
C ALA A 114 8.10 -6.41 -0.51
N THR A 115 9.23 -7.10 -0.29
CA THR A 115 10.41 -6.51 0.36
C THR A 115 10.92 -5.27 -0.38
N ASP A 116 10.96 -5.32 -1.71
CA ASP A 116 11.49 -4.31 -2.63
C ASP A 116 10.45 -3.26 -3.08
N PHE A 117 9.21 -3.38 -2.60
CA PHE A 117 8.14 -2.41 -2.82
C PHE A 117 7.55 -1.97 -1.48
N CYS A 118 6.39 -2.48 -1.10
CA CYS A 118 5.62 -1.90 0.00
C CYS A 118 6.39 -1.86 1.32
N VAL A 119 7.20 -2.87 1.61
CA VAL A 119 8.06 -2.88 2.80
C VAL A 119 9.17 -1.84 2.69
N GLN A 120 9.95 -1.86 1.60
CA GLN A 120 11.05 -0.90 1.40
C GLN A 120 10.56 0.55 1.41
N TYR A 121 9.51 0.87 0.65
CA TYR A 121 8.98 2.23 0.58
C TYR A 121 8.41 2.69 1.92
N THR A 122 7.72 1.81 2.65
CA THR A 122 7.26 2.09 4.01
C THR A 122 8.43 2.38 4.96
N VAL A 123 9.49 1.57 4.94
CA VAL A 123 10.67 1.78 5.81
C VAL A 123 11.44 3.05 5.44
N LEU A 124 11.50 3.42 4.16
CA LEU A 124 12.17 4.64 3.71
C LEU A 124 11.41 5.91 4.08
N ASP A 125 10.09 5.84 4.20
CA ASP A 125 9.24 6.97 4.56
C ASP A 125 9.02 7.12 6.08
N ALA A 126 9.23 6.05 6.85
CA ALA A 126 9.14 6.00 8.31
C ALA A 126 10.18 6.91 9.00
#